data_AF-A0A1Q6RAJ2-F1
#
_entry.id   AF-A0A1Q6RAJ2-F1
#
_cell.length_a   1.000
_cell.length_b   1.000
_cell.length_c   1.000
_cell.angle_alpha   90.00
_cell.angle_beta   90.00
_cell.angle_gamma   90.00
#
_symmetry.space_group_name_H-M   'P 1'
#
loop_
_entity.id
_entity.type
_entity.pdbx_description
1 polymer ?
#
loop_
_entity_poly.entity_id
_entity_poly.type
_entity_poly.pdbx_seq_one_letter_code
_entity_poly.pdbx_strand_id
1 'polypeptide(L)'
;MKAHVQYFCGHEADVDLVGSAAVRQQKLAGLKKSLCAACLAEAWNACVAGCLPREMSIDQWEREYPDCRRMKVDAEKGTVIAWVPENRA
;
A
#
# COMPACT_ATOMS: atom_id res chain seq x y z
N MET A 1 -8.08 -19.99 10.10
CA MET A 1 -8.81 -20.77 9.09
C MET A 1 -8.18 -20.45 7.75
N LYS A 2 -7.73 -21.45 7.00
CA LYS A 2 -7.30 -21.23 5.62
C LYS A 2 -8.52 -21.06 4.72
N ALA A 3 -8.51 -20.02 3.89
CA ALA A 3 -9.56 -19.76 2.92
C ALA A 3 -8.92 -19.61 1.55
N HIS A 4 -9.48 -20.32 0.57
CA HIS A 4 -9.16 -20.10 -0.83
C HIS A 4 -9.92 -18.87 -1.33
N VAL A 5 -9.20 -17.91 -1.90
CA VAL A 5 -9.75 -16.61 -2.31
C VAL A 5 -9.35 -16.29 -3.73
N GLN A 6 -10.35 -16.02 -4.57
CA GLN A 6 -10.17 -15.31 -5.82
C GLN A 6 -10.30 -13.80 -5.57
N TYR A 7 -9.23 -13.06 -5.85
CA TYR A 7 -9.17 -11.61 -5.74
C TYR A 7 -9.87 -10.93 -6.92
N PHE A 8 -10.13 -9.63 -6.81
CA PHE A 8 -10.73 -8.85 -7.90
C PHE A 8 -9.88 -8.87 -9.18
N CYS A 9 -8.56 -8.99 -9.06
CA CYS A 9 -7.63 -9.13 -10.18
C CYS A 9 -7.65 -10.52 -10.85
N GLY A 10 -8.53 -11.44 -10.44
CA GLY A 10 -8.64 -12.79 -11.00
C GLY A 10 -7.63 -13.80 -10.46
N HIS A 11 -6.58 -13.35 -9.78
CA HIS A 11 -5.62 -14.23 -9.10
C HIS A 11 -6.24 -14.94 -7.91
N GLU A 12 -5.74 -16.15 -7.64
CA GLU A 12 -6.18 -16.99 -6.53
C GLU A 12 -5.04 -17.19 -5.52
N ALA A 13 -5.37 -17.21 -4.23
CA ALA A 13 -4.41 -17.58 -3.19
C ALA A 13 -5.12 -18.19 -1.97
N ASP A 14 -4.37 -19.00 -1.22
CA ASP A 14 -4.78 -19.46 0.09
C ASP A 14 -4.30 -18.48 1.16
N VAL A 15 -5.24 -17.94 1.93
CA VAL A 15 -4.95 -16.98 3.00
C VAL A 15 -5.36 -17.52 4.36
N ASP A 16 -4.52 -17.26 5.36
CA ASP A 16 -4.83 -17.56 6.74
C ASP A 16 -5.67 -16.43 7.38
N LEU A 17 -6.94 -16.72 7.63
CA LEU A 17 -7.86 -15.80 8.30
C LEU A 17 -7.85 -16.03 9.81
N VAL A 18 -7.40 -15.00 10.53
CA VAL A 18 -7.35 -14.93 12.00
C VAL A 18 -8.43 -13.99 12.54
N GLY A 19 -9.03 -14.35 13.67
CA GLY A 19 -10.12 -13.62 14.34
C GLY A 19 -11.34 -14.49 14.63
N SER A 20 -12.43 -13.87 15.08
CA SER A 20 -13.74 -14.52 15.24
C SER A 20 -14.37 -14.85 13.87
N ALA A 21 -15.43 -15.66 13.85
CA ALA A 21 -16.13 -16.03 12.61
C ALA A 21 -16.60 -14.80 11.81
N ALA A 22 -17.20 -13.81 12.48
CA ALA A 22 -17.65 -12.56 11.87
C ALA A 22 -16.49 -11.77 11.25
N VAL A 23 -15.37 -11.63 11.98
CA VAL A 23 -14.16 -10.94 11.48
C VAL A 23 -13.58 -11.65 10.26
N ARG A 24 -13.55 -12.99 10.27
CA ARG A 24 -13.07 -13.78 9.13
C ARG A 24 -13.94 -13.58 7.90
N GLN A 25 -15.28 -13.55 8.04
CA GLN A 25 -16.18 -13.28 6.92
C GLN A 25 -16.02 -11.87 6.35
N GLN A 26 -15.87 -10.86 7.20
CA GLN A 26 -15.60 -9.50 6.75
C GLN A 26 -14.26 -9.40 6.00
N LYS A 27 -13.19 -10.01 6.53
CA LYS A 27 -11.90 -10.09 5.84
C LYS A 27 -12.02 -10.77 4.48
N LEU A 28 -12.68 -11.93 4.43
CA LEU A 28 -12.89 -12.67 3.18
C LEU A 28 -13.66 -11.83 2.14
N ALA A 29 -14.72 -11.14 2.54
CA ALA A 29 -15.49 -10.26 1.66
C ALA A 29 -14.66 -9.06 1.17
N GLY A 30 -13.78 -8.52 2.02
CA GLY A 30 -12.84 -7.46 1.65
C GLY A 30 -11.81 -7.92 0.62
N LEU A 31 -11.21 -9.10 0.81
CA LEU A 31 -10.20 -9.66 -0.09
C LEU A 31 -10.75 -9.93 -1.50
N LYS A 32 -12.00 -10.40 -1.62
CA LYS A 32 -12.66 -10.59 -2.92
C LYS A 32 -12.87 -9.29 -3.70
N LYS A 33 -12.87 -8.14 -3.01
CA LYS A 33 -13.01 -6.81 -3.61
C LYS A 33 -11.67 -6.08 -3.78
N SER A 34 -10.57 -6.67 -3.32
CA SER A 34 -9.24 -6.07 -3.41
C SER A 34 -8.42 -6.70 -4.54
N LEU A 35 -7.41 -5.97 -5.00
CA LEU A 35 -6.30 -6.55 -5.75
C LEU A 35 -5.49 -7.48 -4.83
N CYS A 36 -4.81 -8.47 -5.42
CA CYS A 36 -3.83 -9.26 -4.69
C CYS A 36 -2.56 -8.41 -4.40
N ALA A 37 -1.70 -8.89 -3.50
CA ALA A 37 -0.51 -8.16 -3.08
C ALA A 37 0.43 -7.82 -4.26
N ALA A 38 0.57 -8.72 -5.24
CA ALA A 38 1.39 -8.49 -6.43
C ALA A 38 0.81 -7.35 -7.29
N CYS A 39 -0.47 -7.41 -7.64
CA CYS A 39 -1.11 -6.36 -8.44
C CYS A 39 -1.18 -5.01 -7.69
N LEU A 40 -1.28 -5.01 -6.36
CA LEU A 40 -1.14 -3.79 -5.55
C LEU A 40 0.27 -3.21 -5.66
N ALA A 41 1.30 -4.04 -5.59
CA ALA A 41 2.68 -3.60 -5.74
C ALA A 41 2.95 -3.07 -7.15
N GLU A 42 2.43 -3.71 -8.19
CA GLU A 42 2.53 -3.22 -9.57
C GLU A 42 1.81 -1.89 -9.78
N ALA A 43 0.57 -1.77 -9.29
CA ALA A 43 -0.18 -0.51 -9.35
C ALA A 43 0.54 0.61 -8.59
N TRP A 44 1.15 0.28 -7.45
CA TRP A 44 2.00 1.22 -6.70
C TRP A 44 3.22 1.64 -7.52
N ASN A 45 3.98 0.68 -8.05
CA ASN A 45 5.18 0.93 -8.87
C ASN A 45 4.86 1.77 -10.10
N ALA A 46 3.74 1.50 -10.77
CA ALA A 46 3.27 2.31 -11.89
C ALA A 46 2.87 3.73 -11.43
N CYS A 47 2.24 3.86 -10.26
CA CYS A 47 1.85 5.15 -9.69
C CYS A 47 3.08 6.00 -9.33
N VAL A 48 4.15 5.39 -8.81
CA VAL A 48 5.41 6.08 -8.46
C VAL A 48 6.43 6.07 -9.61
N ALA A 49 6.07 5.59 -10.80
CA ALA A 49 6.96 5.62 -11.95
C ALA A 49 7.36 7.07 -12.28
N GLY A 50 8.66 7.30 -12.44
CA GLY A 50 9.22 8.66 -12.62
C GLY A 50 9.31 9.49 -11.33
N CYS A 51 9.13 8.87 -10.16
CA CYS A 51 9.39 9.48 -8.86
C CYS A 51 10.61 8.83 -8.20
N LEU A 52 11.40 9.62 -7.47
CA LEU A 52 12.51 9.15 -6.66
C LEU A 52 12.13 9.13 -5.17
N PRO A 53 12.47 8.06 -4.44
CA PRO A 53 12.22 8.00 -3.00
C PRO A 53 13.17 8.94 -2.27
N ARG A 54 12.63 9.79 -1.40
CA ARG A 54 13.37 10.72 -0.54
C ARG A 54 12.94 10.55 0.91
N GLU A 55 13.92 10.37 1.80
CA GLU A 55 13.69 10.35 3.24
C GLU A 55 13.74 11.79 3.78
N MET A 56 12.70 12.22 4.50
CA MET A 56 12.62 13.55 5.13
C MET A 56 11.70 13.52 6.36
N SER A 57 11.63 14.59 7.14
CA SER A 57 10.65 14.68 8.23
C SER A 57 9.23 14.86 7.68
N ILE A 58 8.22 14.52 8.49
CA ILE A 58 6.80 14.75 8.14
C ILE A 58 6.58 16.24 7.84
N ASP A 59 7.03 17.14 8.72
CA ASP A 59 6.87 18.59 8.54
C ASP A 59 7.52 19.11 7.25
N GLN A 60 8.69 18.57 6.90
CA GLN A 60 9.38 18.95 5.67
C GLN A 60 8.58 18.51 4.44
N TRP A 61 8.07 17.27 4.45
CA TRP A 61 7.27 16.74 3.36
C TRP A 61 5.96 17.51 3.17
N GLU A 62 5.23 17.82 4.24
CA GLU A 62 3.98 18.58 4.17
C GLU A 62 4.19 19.99 3.62
N ARG A 63 5.33 20.62 3.96
CA ARG A 63 5.67 21.97 3.49
C ARG A 63 6.13 21.99 2.02
N GLU A 64 7.00 21.07 1.63
CA GLU A 64 7.66 21.07 0.31
C GLU A 64 6.83 20.35 -0.76
N TYR A 65 5.99 19.40 -0.35
CA TYR A 65 5.19 18.57 -1.24
C TYR A 65 3.72 18.44 -0.79
N PRO A 66 2.97 19.55 -0.61
CA PRO A 66 1.60 19.53 -0.12
C PRO A 66 0.64 18.71 -1.03
N ASP A 67 0.95 18.61 -2.32
CA ASP A 67 0.17 17.85 -3.30
C ASP A 67 0.62 16.37 -3.42
N CYS A 68 1.78 16.01 -2.87
CA CYS A 68 2.35 14.67 -3.05
C CYS A 68 1.90 13.72 -1.96
N ARG A 69 0.76 13.06 -2.13
CA ARG A 69 0.24 12.07 -1.14
C ARG A 69 0.98 10.74 -1.12
N ARG A 70 2.04 10.58 -1.92
CA ARG A 70 2.76 9.32 -2.11
C ARG A 70 3.91 9.25 -1.11
N MET A 71 3.60 8.81 0.11
CA MET A 71 4.59 8.62 1.15
C MET A 71 4.38 7.34 1.95
N LYS A 72 5.44 6.90 2.63
CA LYS A 72 5.41 5.83 3.63
C LYS A 72 6.09 6.35 4.89
N VAL A 73 5.40 6.22 6.02
CA VAL A 73 5.98 6.59 7.33
C VAL A 73 6.96 5.50 7.75
N ASP A 74 8.18 5.92 8.08
CA ASP A 74 9.16 5.12 8.80
C ASP A 74 9.02 5.44 10.29
N ALA A 75 8.23 4.63 10.99
CA ALA A 75 7.93 4.84 12.40
C ALA A 75 9.15 4.61 13.30
N GLU A 76 10.16 3.86 12.85
CA GLU A 76 11.38 3.61 13.62
C GLU A 76 12.28 4.85 13.64
N LYS A 77 12.36 5.55 12.50
CA LYS A 77 13.17 6.77 12.36
C LYS A 77 12.38 8.05 12.64
N GLY A 78 11.05 7.99 12.69
CA GLY A 78 10.19 9.17 12.77
C GLY A 78 10.22 10.03 11.49
N THR A 79 10.57 9.42 10.35
CA THR A 79 10.68 10.09 9.06
C THR A 79 9.64 9.55 8.07
N VAL A 80 9.57 10.15 6.89
CA VAL A 80 8.77 9.66 5.77
C VAL A 80 9.66 9.41 4.58
N ILE A 81 9.37 8.34 3.85
CA ILE A 81 9.88 8.10 2.51
C ILE A 81 8.82 8.60 1.55
N ALA A 82 9.05 9.76 0.94
CA ALA A 82 8.17 10.36 -0.06
C ALA A 82 8.67 10.05 -1.47
N TRP A 83 7.77 9.69 -2.39
CA TRP A 83 8.09 9.49 -3.80
C TRP A 83 7.84 10.79 -4.56
N VAL A 84 8.91 11.54 -4.79
CA VAL A 84 8.88 12.87 -5.41
C VAL A 84 9.18 12.75 -6.90
N PRO A 85 8.41 13.40 -7.81
CA PRO A 85 8.72 13.42 -9.24
C PRO A 85 10.17 13.84 -9.51
N GLU A 86 10.85 13.16 -10.45
CA GLU A 86 12.27 13.42 -10.75
C GLU A 86 12.55 14.87 -11.13
N ASN A 87 11.60 15.56 -11.77
CA ASN A 87 11.70 16.99 -12.11
C ASN A 87 11.58 17.95 -10.92
N ARG A 88 11.28 17.43 -9.72
CA ARG A 88 11.20 18.15 -8.45
C ARG A 88 12.15 17.58 -7.39
N ALA A 89 12.90 16.52 -7.73
CA ALA A 89 13.79 15.81 -6.82
C ALA A 89 15.13 16.52 -6.67
#